data_AF-V5H067-F1
#
_entry.id   AF-V5H067-F1
#
_cell.length_a   1.000
_cell.length_b   1.000
_cell.length_c   1.000
_cell.angle_alpha   90.00
_cell.angle_beta   90.00
_cell.angle_gamma   90.00
#
_symmetry.space_group_name_H-M   'P 1'
#
loop_
_entity.id
_entity.type
_entity.pdbx_description
1 polymer ?
#
loop_
_entity_poly.entity_id
_entity_poly.type
_entity_poly.pdbx_seq_one_letter_code
_entity_poly.pdbx_strand_id
1 'polypeptide(L)'
;PKVADEIQQELFSFKASNLKHAETQEKVTLPSKEDIESEKEHKQMIEGIETFDPSKLKHAEAPRRTNPLPTKEVIAQEKAA
;
A
#
# COMPACT_ATOMS: atom_id res chain seq x y z
N PRO A 1 36.85 24.78 -6.95
CA PRO A 1 37.02 23.52 -7.71
C PRO A 1 37.52 23.78 -9.14
N LYS A 2 38.71 23.28 -9.51
CA LYS A 2 39.21 23.32 -10.90
C LYS A 2 38.76 22.04 -11.60
N VAL A 3 38.12 22.19 -12.76
CA VAL A 3 37.77 21.06 -13.64
C VAL A 3 39.05 20.54 -14.29
N ALA A 4 39.21 19.22 -14.40
CA ALA A 4 40.39 18.61 -15.03
C ALA A 4 40.49 18.98 -16.52
N ASP A 5 41.70 19.15 -17.03
CA ASP A 5 41.97 19.63 -18.40
C ASP A 5 41.32 18.75 -19.48
N GLU A 6 41.18 17.44 -19.21
CA GLU A 6 40.52 16.48 -20.10
C GLU A 6 39.03 16.79 -20.29
N ILE A 7 38.32 17.14 -19.22
CA ILE A 7 36.89 17.49 -19.27
C ILE A 7 36.71 18.83 -20.03
N GLN A 8 37.67 19.74 -19.92
CA GLN A 8 37.63 21.00 -20.68
C GLN A 8 37.75 20.75 -22.18
N GLN A 9 38.68 19.88 -22.60
CA GLN A 9 38.86 19.53 -24.01
C GLN A 9 37.65 18.83 -24.61
N GLU A 10 37.00 17.94 -23.84
CA GLU A 10 35.80 17.23 -24.25
C GLU A 10 34.62 18.20 -24.43
N LEU A 11 34.48 19.19 -23.55
CA LEU A 11 33.46 20.23 -23.66
C LEU A 11 33.66 21.13 -24.90
N PHE A 12 34.91 21.51 -25.20
CA PHE A 12 35.21 22.28 -26.41
C PHE A 12 34.96 21.50 -27.71
N SER A 13 35.12 20.17 -27.66
CA SER A 13 34.92 19.28 -28.81
C SER A 13 33.47 18.77 -28.94
N PHE A 14 32.62 19.05 -27.95
CA PHE A 14 31.25 18.58 -27.93
C PHE A 14 30.44 19.18 -29.08
N LYS A 15 29.79 18.31 -29.87
CA LYS A 15 28.88 18.70 -30.95
C LYS A 15 27.52 18.09 -30.70
N ALA A 16 26.53 18.94 -30.44
CA ALA A 16 25.15 18.51 -30.27
C ALA A 16 24.60 17.77 -31.51
N SER A 17 25.12 18.04 -32.70
CA SER A 17 24.79 17.31 -33.94
C SER A 17 25.19 15.83 -33.93
N ASN A 18 26.12 15.44 -33.06
CA ASN A 18 26.55 14.04 -32.90
C ASN A 18 25.64 13.25 -31.94
N LEU A 19 24.68 13.92 -31.29
CA LEU A 19 23.69 13.24 -30.47
C LEU A 19 22.78 12.41 -31.37
N LYS A 20 22.54 11.16 -30.97
CA LYS A 20 21.56 10.30 -31.64
C LYS A 20 20.16 10.89 -31.43
N HIS A 21 19.33 10.83 -32.47
CA HIS A 21 17.92 11.16 -32.32
C HIS A 21 17.28 10.21 -31.30
N ALA A 22 16.64 10.78 -30.29
CA ALA A 22 15.85 10.06 -29.31
C ALA A 22 14.38 10.38 -29.57
N GLU A 23 13.64 9.39 -30.05
CA GLU A 23 12.19 9.49 -30.19
C GLU A 23 11.55 9.27 -28.81
N THR A 24 10.93 10.31 -28.26
CA THR A 24 10.21 10.23 -26.98
C THR A 24 8.73 10.01 -27.25
N GLN A 25 8.20 8.89 -26.75
CA GLN A 25 6.78 8.56 -26.82
C GLN A 25 6.09 9.00 -25.51
N GLU A 26 5.06 9.84 -25.63
CA GLU A 26 4.20 10.21 -24.49
C GLU A 26 3.24 9.05 -24.22
N LYS A 27 3.40 8.37 -23.08
CA LYS A 27 2.53 7.24 -22.74
C LYS A 27 1.25 7.74 -22.07
N VAL A 28 0.31 8.27 -22.87
CA VAL A 28 -1.06 8.56 -22.42
C VAL A 28 -1.92 7.32 -22.61
N THR A 29 -1.76 6.33 -21.74
CA THR A 29 -2.69 5.20 -21.69
C THR A 29 -3.87 5.56 -20.80
N LEU A 30 -5.07 5.56 -21.37
CA LEU A 30 -6.29 5.59 -20.58
C LEU A 30 -6.34 4.35 -19.67
N PRO A 31 -6.89 4.46 -18.45
CA PRO A 31 -7.18 3.30 -17.62
C PRO A 31 -7.99 2.26 -18.41
N SER A 32 -7.69 0.99 -18.20
CA SER A 32 -8.49 -0.09 -18.79
C SER A 32 -9.86 -0.16 -18.13
N LYS A 33 -10.78 -0.93 -18.73
CA LYS A 33 -12.08 -1.19 -18.10
C LYS A 33 -11.92 -1.90 -16.76
N GLU A 34 -10.96 -2.82 -16.67
CA GLU A 34 -10.65 -3.57 -15.46
C GLU A 34 -10.15 -2.64 -14.34
N ASP A 35 -9.32 -1.65 -14.66
CA ASP A 35 -8.84 -0.65 -13.70
C ASP A 35 -10.00 0.18 -13.12
N ILE A 36 -10.97 0.55 -13.96
CA ILE A 36 -12.16 1.31 -13.57
C ILE A 36 -13.08 0.46 -12.70
N GLU A 37 -13.29 -0.80 -13.06
CA GLU A 37 -14.13 -1.73 -12.29
C GLU A 37 -13.53 -2.00 -10.91
N SER A 38 -12.22 -2.26 -10.84
CA SER A 38 -11.49 -2.45 -9.59
C SER A 38 -11.59 -1.23 -8.67
N GLU A 39 -11.38 -0.02 -9.21
CA GLU A 39 -11.48 1.20 -8.41
C GLU A 39 -12.93 1.45 -7.92
N LYS A 40 -13.93 1.11 -8.74
CA LYS A 40 -15.34 1.21 -8.35
C LYS A 40 -15.68 0.25 -7.21
N GLU A 41 -15.23 -1.01 -7.28
CA GLU A 41 -15.43 -1.99 -6.21
C GLU A 41 -14.77 -1.52 -4.91
N HIS A 42 -13.54 -1.01 -4.99
CA HIS A 42 -12.83 -0.49 -3.83
C HIS A 42 -13.55 0.70 -3.18
N LYS A 43 -14.03 1.65 -3.99
CA LYS A 43 -14.83 2.79 -3.50
C LYS A 43 -16.11 2.32 -2.82
N GLN A 44 -16.85 1.38 -3.44
CA GLN A 44 -18.08 0.83 -2.85
C GLN A 44 -17.82 0.15 -1.51
N MET A 45 -16.70 -0.56 -1.37
CA MET A 45 -16.30 -1.17 -0.10
C MET A 45 -16.04 -0.11 0.97
N ILE A 46 -15.27 0.93 0.66
CA ILE A 46 -14.97 2.02 1.60
C ILE A 46 -16.26 2.72 2.02
N GLU A 47 -17.08 3.14 1.06
CA GLU A 47 -18.35 3.82 1.33
C GLU A 47 -19.29 2.96 2.17
N GLY A 48 -19.34 1.65 1.90
CA GLY A 48 -20.13 0.70 2.69
C GLY A 48 -19.68 0.58 4.14
N ILE A 49 -18.38 0.76 4.42
CA ILE A 49 -17.82 0.78 5.78
C ILE A 49 -18.05 2.12 6.46
N GLU A 50 -17.80 3.24 5.77
CA GLU A 50 -17.98 4.60 6.32
C GLU A 50 -19.43 4.90 6.67
N THR A 51 -20.36 4.45 5.81
CA THR A 51 -21.81 4.64 6.01
C THR A 51 -22.48 3.47 6.74
N PHE A 52 -21.67 2.52 7.23
CA PHE A 52 -22.19 1.36 7.93
C PHE A 52 -22.92 1.80 9.20
N ASP A 53 -24.19 1.41 9.32
CA ASP A 53 -25.01 1.66 10.48
C ASP A 53 -25.05 0.41 11.37
N PRO A 54 -24.39 0.43 12.55
CA PRO A 54 -24.36 -0.70 13.47
C PRO A 54 -25.75 -1.11 13.97
N SER A 55 -26.73 -0.21 13.97
CA SER A 55 -28.10 -0.52 14.37
C SER A 55 -28.81 -1.46 13.40
N LYS A 56 -28.29 -1.62 12.17
CA LYS A 56 -28.77 -2.61 11.19
C LYS A 56 -28.27 -4.02 11.48
N LEU A 57 -27.31 -4.20 12.40
CA LEU A 57 -26.89 -5.52 12.83
C LEU A 57 -28.01 -6.20 13.62
N LYS A 58 -28.32 -7.44 13.25
CA LYS A 58 -29.23 -8.27 14.05
C LYS A 58 -28.58 -8.52 15.41
N HIS A 59 -29.39 -8.48 16.46
CA HIS A 59 -28.93 -8.85 17.80
C HIS A 59 -28.40 -10.28 17.76
N ALA A 60 -27.14 -10.44 18.15
CA ALA A 60 -26.51 -11.73 18.38
C ALA A 60 -26.16 -11.81 19.87
N GLU A 61 -26.85 -12.69 20.59
CA GLU A 61 -26.46 -13.03 21.96
C GLU A 61 -25.20 -13.89 21.89
N ALA A 62 -24.03 -13.23 21.89
CA ALA A 62 -22.77 -13.94 22.07
C ALA A 62 -22.75 -14.47 23.51
N PRO A 63 -22.48 -15.78 23.74
CA PRO A 63 -22.27 -16.26 25.09
C PRO A 63 -21.18 -15.40 25.70
N ARG A 64 -21.49 -14.82 26.87
CA ARG A 64 -20.50 -14.08 27.66
C ARG A 64 -19.26 -14.96 27.70
N ARG A 65 -18.15 -14.50 27.12
CA ARG A 65 -16.86 -15.17 27.23
C ARG A 65 -16.47 -15.07 28.69
N THR A 66 -16.96 -16.02 29.49
CA THR A 66 -16.35 -16.37 30.75
C THR A 66 -14.98 -16.87 30.32
N ASN A 67 -13.97 -16.03 30.45
CA ASN A 67 -12.64 -16.51 30.75
C ASN A 67 -12.66 -16.67 32.26
N PRO A 68 -13.24 -17.77 32.82
CA PRO A 68 -13.22 -17.96 34.25
C PRO A 68 -11.76 -17.88 34.66
N LEU A 69 -11.46 -17.01 35.62
CA LEU A 69 -10.12 -16.96 36.18
C LEU A 69 -9.79 -18.38 36.67
N PRO A 70 -8.58 -18.91 36.38
CA PRO A 70 -8.20 -20.22 36.88
C PRO A 70 -8.39 -20.24 38.40
N THR A 71 -8.97 -21.31 38.91
CA THR A 71 -9.17 -21.47 40.35
C THR A 71 -7.81 -21.61 41.05
N LYS A 72 -7.76 -21.30 42.35
CA LYS A 72 -6.53 -21.43 43.15
C LYS A 72 -5.90 -22.82 43.06
N GLU A 73 -6.73 -23.85 42.90
CA GLU A 73 -6.30 -25.24 42.72
C GLU A 73 -5.58 -25.45 41.39
N VAL A 74 -6.14 -24.95 40.28
CA VAL A 74 -5.51 -25.04 38.95
C VAL A 74 -4.15 -24.32 38.96
N ILE A 75 -4.08 -23.14 39.58
CA ILE A 75 -2.83 -22.37 39.70
C ILE A 75 -1.80 -23.14 40.54
N ALA A 76 -2.21 -23.77 41.64
CA ALA A 76 -1.30 -24.55 42.48
C ALA A 76 -0.80 -25.81 41.77
N GLN A 77 -1.67 -26.46 40.99
CA GLN A 77 -1.35 -27.66 40.23
C GLN A 77 -0.39 -27.37 39.07
N GLU A 78 -0.54 -26.23 38.38
CA GLU A 78 0.45 -25.76 37.39
C GLU A 78 1.76 -25.30 38.03
N LYS A 79 1.72 -24.71 39.23
CA LYS A 79 2.94 -24.28 39.94
C LYS A 79 3.75 -25.46 40.52
N ALA A 80 3.11 -26.62 40.68
CA ALA A 80 3.71 -27.83 41.20
C ALA A 80 4.21 -28.80 40.11
N ALA A 81 3.90 -28.52 38.84
CA ALA A 81 4.48 -29.16 37.67
C ALA A 81 5.76 -28.45 37.23
#